data_AF-A0A0Q5IE24-F1
#
_entry.id   AF-A0A0Q5IE24-F1
#
_cell.length_a   1.000
_cell.length_b   1.000
_cell.length_c   1.000
_cell.angle_alpha   90.00
_cell.angle_beta   90.00
_cell.angle_gamma   90.00
#
_symmetry.space_group_name_H-M   'P 1'
#
loop_
_entity.id
_entity.type
_entity.pdbx_description
1 polymer ?
#
loop_
_entity_poly.entity_id
_entity_poly.type
_entity_poly.pdbx_seq_one_letter_code
_entity_poly.pdbx_strand_id
1 'polypeptide(L)'
;MVSGDLSVFPFLPVMQMLLSSGRGGRLTVEHLRGGSLWFAPGELVHAHSGALSGPHALQLLSSLDSGTFFFVPDEPAPQRTLNLRADQALVGMLGDQEAWGTLLRVFPEWGRPLRLSSRWSDQQPVTRQQYRLLSLVRQNLTLRELIDRAGLPPRGVIDTLRPFMTGGLIEVG
;
A
#
# COMPACT_ATOMS: atom_id res chain seq x y z
N MET A 1 9.07 -11.52 21.06
CA MET A 1 8.24 -11.44 19.84
C MET A 1 6.90 -10.83 20.24
N VAL A 2 6.39 -9.85 19.50
CA VAL A 2 5.07 -9.24 19.75
C VAL A 2 4.19 -9.58 18.56
N SER A 3 2.94 -9.99 18.78
CA SER A 3 1.99 -10.29 17.71
C SER A 3 0.59 -9.82 18.08
N GLY A 4 -0.23 -9.53 17.08
CA GLY A 4 -1.60 -9.11 17.28
C GLY A 4 -2.35 -8.95 15.96
N ASP A 5 -3.54 -8.40 16.04
CA ASP A 5 -4.40 -8.15 14.89
C ASP A 5 -4.66 -6.65 14.72
N LEU A 6 -4.50 -6.13 13.50
CA LEU A 6 -4.69 -4.70 13.21
C LEU A 6 -6.13 -4.23 13.31
N SER A 7 -7.11 -5.14 13.27
CA SER A 7 -8.52 -4.81 13.53
C SER A 7 -8.78 -4.49 15.01
N VAL A 8 -7.93 -5.00 15.91
CA VAL A 8 -7.99 -4.75 17.36
C VAL A 8 -7.02 -3.64 17.77
N PHE A 9 -5.82 -3.64 17.19
CA PHE A 9 -4.76 -2.68 17.45
C PHE A 9 -4.43 -1.92 16.16
N PRO A 10 -5.04 -0.74 15.94
CA PRO A 10 -4.89 -0.04 14.66
C PRO A 10 -3.42 0.22 14.30
N PHE A 11 -3.16 0.27 12.99
CA PHE A 11 -1.79 0.35 12.45
C PHE A 11 -0.98 1.53 13.02
N LEU A 12 -1.52 2.76 13.03
CA LEU A 12 -0.79 3.92 13.54
C LEU A 12 -0.39 3.82 15.03
N PRO A 13 -1.30 3.45 15.95
CA PRO A 13 -0.95 3.14 17.34
C PRO A 13 0.17 2.10 17.49
N VAL A 14 0.13 1.02 16.71
CA VAL A 14 1.21 0.00 16.72
C VAL A 14 2.53 0.62 16.27
N MET A 15 2.51 1.42 15.20
CA MET A 15 3.70 2.12 14.70
C MET A 15 4.27 3.11 15.71
N GLN A 16 3.41 3.88 16.38
CA GLN A 16 3.80 4.81 17.43
C GLN A 16 4.50 4.08 18.58
N MET A 17 3.89 2.99 19.07
CA MET A 17 4.46 2.17 20.14
C MET A 17 5.86 1.65 19.75
N LEU A 18 6.02 1.10 18.54
CA LEU A 18 7.30 0.56 18.09
C LEU A 18 8.38 1.64 17.95
N LEU A 19 8.04 2.78 17.35
CA LEU A 19 8.96 3.91 17.18
C LEU A 19 9.36 4.53 18.53
N SER A 20 8.44 4.61 19.49
CA SER A 20 8.71 5.12 20.84
C SER A 20 9.46 4.12 21.73
N SER A 21 9.41 2.82 21.43
CA SER A 21 10.10 1.79 22.21
C SER A 21 11.63 1.91 22.18
N GLY A 22 12.17 2.61 21.18
CA GLY A 22 13.62 2.72 20.96
C GLY A 22 14.29 1.41 20.52
N ARG A 23 13.51 0.34 20.27
CA ARG A 23 14.02 -0.96 19.82
C ARG A 23 13.98 -1.07 18.30
N GLY A 24 15.07 -1.59 17.73
CA GLY A 24 15.11 -1.99 16.33
C GLY A 24 14.46 -3.35 16.09
N GLY A 25 14.16 -3.65 14.83
CA GLY A 25 13.60 -4.94 14.43
C GLY A 25 12.75 -4.86 13.17
N ARG A 26 12.05 -5.95 12.87
CA ARG A 26 11.11 -6.05 11.74
C ARG A 26 9.69 -6.26 12.23
N LEU A 27 8.78 -5.41 11.76
CA LEU A 27 7.33 -5.65 11.78
C LEU A 27 6.93 -6.26 10.44
N THR A 28 6.15 -7.34 10.46
CA THR A 28 5.50 -7.89 9.28
C THR A 28 4.01 -7.93 9.51
N VAL A 29 3.23 -7.56 8.48
CA VAL A 29 1.78 -7.64 8.47
C VAL A 29 1.37 -8.60 7.37
N GLU A 30 0.70 -9.68 7.77
CA GLU A 30 0.06 -10.65 6.88
C GLU A 30 -1.30 -10.11 6.45
N HIS A 31 -1.34 -9.55 5.24
CA HIS A 31 -2.53 -9.01 4.61
C HIS A 31 -2.25 -8.85 3.11
N LEU A 32 -3.28 -8.78 2.26
CA LEU A 32 -3.10 -8.58 0.81
C LEU A 32 -2.36 -7.27 0.48
N ARG A 33 -2.61 -6.22 1.26
CA ARG A 33 -1.91 -4.92 1.21
C ARG A 33 -0.71 -4.85 2.16
N GLY A 34 -0.42 -5.97 2.85
CA GLY A 34 0.60 -6.10 3.89
C GLY A 34 2.02 -6.18 3.34
N GLY A 35 2.96 -6.45 4.23
CA GLY A 35 4.40 -6.35 3.94
C GLY A 35 5.19 -6.19 5.22
N SER A 36 6.41 -5.67 5.11
CA SER A 36 7.35 -5.54 6.22
C SER A 36 7.91 -4.13 6.36
N LEU A 37 8.15 -3.73 7.61
CA LEU A 37 8.76 -2.47 8.02
C LEU A 37 9.93 -2.78 8.95
N TRP A 38 11.03 -2.06 8.78
CA TRP A 38 12.20 -2.20 9.63
C TRP A 38 12.50 -0.91 10.36
N PHE A 39 12.88 -1.09 11.63
CA PHE A 39 13.10 -0.02 12.57
C PHE A 39 14.54 -0.05 13.05
N ALA A 40 15.11 1.14 13.20
CA ALA A 40 16.24 1.40 14.07
C ALA A 40 15.73 2.19 15.30
N PRO A 41 16.53 2.36 16.37
CA PRO A 41 16.10 3.14 17.53
C PRO A 41 15.56 4.52 17.15
N GLY A 42 14.24 4.72 17.28
CA GLY A 42 13.55 5.97 16.97
C GLY A 42 13.39 6.31 15.47
N GLU A 43 13.69 5.38 14.56
CA GLU A 43 13.69 5.62 13.12
C GLU A 43 13.06 4.47 12.33
N LEU A 44 12.32 4.82 11.27
CA LEU A 44 11.88 3.88 10.25
C LEU A 44 12.87 3.90 9.09
N VAL A 45 13.53 2.77 8.85
CA VAL A 45 14.71 2.67 7.96
C VAL A 45 14.44 1.91 6.66
N HIS A 46 13.43 1.04 6.65
CA HIS A 46 13.05 0.30 5.45
C HIS A 46 11.57 -0.08 5.45
N ALA A 47 11.01 -0.23 4.26
CA ALA A 47 9.68 -0.75 4.03
C ALA A 47 9.69 -1.60 2.76
N HIS A 48 8.93 -2.69 2.76
CA HIS A 48 8.81 -3.61 1.63
C HIS A 48 7.40 -4.20 1.57
N SER A 49 6.83 -4.30 0.37
CA SER A 49 5.54 -4.93 0.14
C SER A 49 5.44 -5.38 -1.31
N GLY A 50 5.45 -6.69 -1.57
CA GLY A 50 5.43 -7.23 -2.94
C GLY A 50 6.63 -6.75 -3.75
N ALA A 51 6.40 -6.08 -4.88
CA ALA A 51 7.47 -5.48 -5.68
C ALA A 51 7.89 -4.08 -5.19
N LEU A 52 7.18 -3.52 -4.20
CA LEU A 52 7.42 -2.18 -3.69
C LEU A 52 8.49 -2.16 -2.60
N SER A 53 9.28 -1.09 -2.57
CA SER A 53 10.23 -0.80 -1.50
C SER A 53 10.24 0.68 -1.13
N GLY A 54 10.66 0.99 0.10
CA GLY A 54 10.81 2.35 0.57
C GLY A 54 9.51 3.14 0.59
N PRO A 55 9.49 4.40 0.13
CA PRO A 55 8.32 5.28 0.29
C PRO A 55 7.03 4.71 -0.30
N HIS A 56 7.11 4.00 -1.43
CA HIS A 56 5.92 3.41 -2.06
C HIS A 56 5.36 2.25 -1.23
N ALA A 57 6.22 1.39 -0.68
CA ALA A 57 5.80 0.32 0.22
C ALA A 57 5.19 0.89 1.50
N LEU A 58 5.83 1.93 2.08
CA LEU A 58 5.30 2.61 3.25
C LEU A 58 3.92 3.22 2.98
N GLN A 59 3.75 3.93 1.87
CA GLN A 59 2.46 4.49 1.47
C GLN A 59 1.38 3.41 1.38
N LEU A 60 1.68 2.24 0.80
CA LEU A 60 0.70 1.15 0.71
C LEU A 60 0.37 0.55 2.09
N LEU A 61 1.38 0.34 2.93
CA LEU A 61 1.21 -0.20 4.28
C LEU A 61 0.40 0.75 5.18
N SER A 62 0.51 2.06 4.97
CA SER A 62 -0.37 3.04 5.64
C SER A 62 -1.85 2.83 5.31
N SER A 63 -2.22 2.09 4.26
CA SER A 63 -3.62 1.80 3.96
C SER A 63 -4.24 0.72 4.86
N LEU A 64 -3.44 -0.01 5.64
CA LEU A 64 -3.88 -1.17 6.41
C LEU A 64 -4.89 -0.80 7.51
N ASP A 65 -6.00 -1.55 7.52
CA ASP A 65 -7.09 -1.50 8.50
C ASP A 65 -7.31 -2.84 9.22
N SER A 66 -6.60 -3.88 8.79
CA SER A 66 -6.75 -5.27 9.22
C SER A 66 -5.51 -6.09 8.84
N GLY A 67 -5.43 -7.31 9.38
CA GLY A 67 -4.34 -8.24 9.15
C GLY A 67 -3.57 -8.57 10.43
N THR A 68 -2.95 -9.74 10.44
CA THR A 68 -2.16 -10.21 11.59
C THR A 68 -0.75 -9.64 11.48
N PHE A 69 -0.24 -9.06 12.56
CA PHE A 69 1.11 -8.52 12.60
C PHE A 69 2.02 -9.28 13.57
N PHE A 70 3.31 -9.29 13.25
CA PHE A 70 4.37 -9.90 14.03
C PHE A 70 5.60 -8.98 14.06
N PHE A 71 6.15 -8.76 15.25
CA PHE A 71 7.38 -8.00 15.45
C PHE A 71 8.49 -8.90 15.99
N VAL A 72 9.58 -8.94 15.23
CA VAL A 72 10.82 -9.64 15.56
C VAL A 72 11.87 -8.59 15.93
N PRO A 73 12.27 -8.51 17.22
CA PRO A 73 13.29 -7.55 17.66
C PRO A 73 14.66 -7.91 17.09
N ASP A 74 15.53 -6.92 16.99
CA ASP A 74 16.95 -7.07 16.62
C ASP A 74 17.19 -7.68 15.21
N GLU A 75 16.15 -7.75 14.39
CA GLU A 75 16.28 -8.15 12.99
C GLU A 75 16.70 -6.96 12.12
N PRO A 76 17.92 -6.99 11.52
CA PRO A 76 18.43 -5.85 10.77
C PRO A 76 17.69 -5.68 9.44
N ALA A 77 17.62 -4.43 8.98
CA ALA A 77 17.08 -4.13 7.66
C ALA A 77 18.01 -4.67 6.57
N PRO A 78 17.49 -5.34 5.52
CA PRO A 78 18.31 -5.82 4.40
C PRO A 78 18.93 -4.67 3.59
N GLN A 79 18.33 -3.49 3.66
CA GLN A 79 18.76 -2.25 3.03
C GLN A 79 18.13 -1.06 3.76
N ARG A 80 18.68 0.14 3.55
CA ARG A 80 18.10 1.39 4.08
C ARG A 80 17.52 2.20 2.94
N THR A 81 16.20 2.15 2.79
CA THR A 81 15.47 2.90 1.74
C THR A 81 14.68 4.10 2.30
N LEU A 82 14.65 4.23 3.61
CA LEU A 82 13.97 5.31 4.33
C LEU A 82 14.95 5.94 5.31
N ASN A 83 14.73 7.22 5.58
CA ASN A 83 15.44 7.96 6.62
C ASN A 83 14.45 8.84 7.37
N LEU A 84 13.49 8.19 8.03
CA LEU A 84 12.37 8.86 8.68
C LEU A 84 12.51 8.72 10.20
N ARG A 85 12.62 9.85 10.89
CA ARG A 85 12.49 9.89 12.36
C ARG A 85 11.06 9.60 12.77
N ALA A 86 10.86 9.14 14.00
CA ALA A 86 9.55 8.77 14.54
C ALA A 86 8.43 9.76 14.18
N ASP A 87 8.60 11.05 14.50
CA ASP A 87 7.58 12.08 14.24
C ASP A 87 7.28 12.24 12.75
N GLN A 88 8.32 12.25 11.90
CA GLN A 88 8.16 12.37 10.45
C GLN A 88 7.43 11.17 9.85
N ALA A 89 7.77 9.97 10.33
CA ALA A 89 7.13 8.73 9.91
C ALA A 89 5.64 8.73 10.31
N LEU A 90 5.33 9.09 11.57
CA LEU A 90 3.95 9.10 12.08
C LEU A 90 3.08 10.13 11.36
N VAL A 91 3.57 11.37 11.17
CA VAL A 91 2.85 12.41 10.44
C VAL A 91 2.61 12.00 8.98
N GLY A 92 3.63 11.43 8.32
CA GLY A 92 3.50 10.92 6.95
C GLY A 92 2.47 9.80 6.82
N MET A 93 2.51 8.82 7.72
CA MET A 93 1.55 7.70 7.73
C MET A 93 0.13 8.15 8.01
N LEU A 94 -0.07 9.14 8.90
CA LEU A 94 -1.38 9.73 9.18
C LEU A 94 -1.97 10.38 7.91
N GLY A 95 -1.18 11.21 7.23
CA GLY A 95 -1.62 11.85 5.99
C GLY A 95 -1.91 10.84 4.87
N ASP A 96 -1.13 9.76 4.78
CA ASP A 96 -1.42 8.67 3.84
C ASP A 96 -2.71 7.92 4.21
N GLN A 97 -2.97 7.65 5.49
CA GLN A 97 -4.21 6.99 5.95
C GLN A 97 -5.46 7.77 5.53
N GLU A 98 -5.47 9.08 5.74
CA GLU A 98 -6.58 9.94 5.34
C GLU A 98 -6.79 9.92 3.81
N ALA A 99 -5.69 9.99 3.04
CA ALA A 99 -5.75 9.93 1.59
C ALA A 99 -6.28 8.59 1.05
N TRP A 100 -6.06 7.49 1.77
CA TRP A 100 -6.56 6.17 1.39
C TRP A 100 -8.08 6.00 1.58
N GLY A 101 -8.69 6.70 2.54
CA GLY A 101 -10.09 6.45 2.93
C GLY A 101 -11.11 6.56 1.79
N THR A 102 -10.92 7.46 0.83
CA THR A 102 -11.79 7.56 -0.36
C THR A 102 -11.44 6.54 -1.42
N LEU A 103 -10.15 6.22 -1.60
CA LEU A 103 -9.68 5.25 -2.59
C LEU A 103 -10.18 3.84 -2.29
N LEU A 104 -10.10 3.42 -1.03
CA LEU A 104 -10.49 2.07 -0.60
C LEU A 104 -11.99 1.81 -0.76
N ARG A 105 -12.83 2.85 -0.66
CA ARG A 105 -14.27 2.74 -0.90
C ARG A 105 -14.62 2.53 -2.37
N VAL A 106 -13.82 3.07 -3.29
CA VAL A 106 -14.01 2.87 -4.75
C VAL A 106 -13.49 1.51 -5.19
N PHE A 107 -12.43 1.02 -4.55
CA PHE A 107 -11.82 -0.27 -4.85
C PHE A 107 -11.80 -1.16 -3.60
N PRO A 108 -12.93 -1.78 -3.22
CA PRO A 108 -12.98 -2.67 -2.06
C PRO A 108 -12.31 -4.03 -2.34
N GLU A 109 -12.42 -4.54 -3.57
CA GLU A 109 -12.01 -5.90 -3.94
C GLU A 109 -10.60 -5.94 -4.57
N TRP A 110 -9.56 -5.99 -3.74
CA TRP A 110 -8.17 -5.98 -4.22
C TRP A 110 -7.68 -7.35 -4.70
N GLY A 111 -8.32 -8.43 -4.24
CA GLY A 111 -7.92 -9.81 -4.56
C GLY A 111 -8.55 -10.34 -5.84
N ARG A 112 -9.44 -9.58 -6.48
CA ARG A 112 -10.10 -9.95 -7.73
C ARG A 112 -9.45 -9.21 -8.91
N PRO A 113 -9.36 -9.85 -10.09
CA PRO A 113 -8.87 -9.20 -11.30
C PRO A 113 -9.71 -7.98 -11.68
N LEU A 114 -9.05 -6.94 -12.18
CA LEU A 114 -9.73 -5.84 -12.86
C LEU A 114 -9.87 -6.16 -14.35
N ARG A 115 -11.00 -5.79 -14.94
CA ARG A 115 -11.28 -5.97 -16.36
C ARG A 115 -11.89 -4.71 -16.96
N LEU A 116 -11.69 -4.52 -18.26
CA LEU A 116 -12.44 -3.52 -19.02
C LEU A 116 -13.86 -4.05 -19.22
N SER A 117 -14.87 -3.23 -18.91
CA SER A 117 -16.26 -3.61 -19.08
C SER A 117 -16.66 -3.57 -20.56
N SER A 118 -17.85 -4.07 -20.87
CA SER A 118 -18.45 -3.95 -22.21
C SER A 118 -18.71 -2.50 -22.65
N ARG A 119 -18.66 -1.53 -21.73
CA ARG A 119 -18.82 -0.10 -22.01
C ARG A 119 -17.52 0.56 -22.49
N TRP A 120 -16.38 -0.12 -22.36
CA TRP A 120 -15.09 0.40 -22.80
C TRP A 120 -15.05 0.58 -24.32
N SER A 121 -14.48 1.71 -24.77
CA SER A 121 -14.20 1.97 -26.19
C SER A 121 -12.79 2.50 -26.37
N ASP A 122 -12.05 1.97 -27.35
CA ASP A 122 -10.68 2.40 -27.68
C ASP A 122 -10.62 3.80 -28.31
N GLN A 123 -11.76 4.41 -28.60
CA GLN A 123 -11.85 5.81 -29.04
C GLN A 123 -11.87 6.80 -27.88
N GLN A 124 -11.95 6.32 -26.63
CA GLN A 124 -12.03 7.19 -25.47
C GLN A 124 -10.70 7.94 -25.26
N PRO A 125 -10.70 9.28 -25.12
CA PRO A 125 -9.48 10.02 -24.89
C PRO A 125 -8.89 9.65 -23.53
N VAL A 126 -7.64 9.19 -23.54
CA VAL A 126 -6.87 8.85 -22.34
C VAL A 126 -5.49 9.47 -22.40
N THR A 127 -4.96 9.86 -21.24
CA THR A 127 -3.57 10.31 -21.14
C THR A 127 -2.61 9.14 -21.31
N ARG A 128 -1.33 9.42 -21.59
CA ARG A 128 -0.29 8.40 -21.71
C ARG A 128 -0.18 7.51 -20.47
N GLN A 129 -0.34 8.10 -19.28
CA GLN A 129 -0.29 7.36 -18.01
C GLN A 129 -1.51 6.45 -17.84
N GLN A 130 -2.71 6.96 -18.15
CA GLN A 130 -3.94 6.16 -18.11
C GLN A 130 -3.85 4.98 -19.08
N TYR A 131 -3.41 5.21 -20.32
CA TYR A 131 -3.24 4.15 -21.31
C TYR A 131 -2.32 3.02 -20.82
N ARG A 132 -1.19 3.37 -20.19
CA ARG A 132 -0.26 2.37 -19.61
C ARG A 132 -0.90 1.54 -18.51
N LEU A 133 -1.72 2.13 -17.64
CA LEU A 133 -2.40 1.36 -16.59
C LEU A 133 -3.54 0.52 -17.16
N LEU A 134 -4.31 1.04 -18.12
CA LEU A 134 -5.39 0.32 -18.78
C LEU A 134 -4.86 -0.88 -19.60
N SER A 135 -3.67 -0.78 -20.18
CA SER A 135 -3.04 -1.93 -20.84
C SER A 135 -2.62 -3.04 -19.86
N LEU A 136 -2.34 -2.70 -18.59
CA LEU A 136 -2.16 -3.69 -17.52
C LEU A 136 -3.49 -4.30 -17.08
N VAL A 137 -4.58 -3.51 -17.03
CA VAL A 137 -5.93 -4.03 -16.72
C VAL A 137 -6.36 -5.10 -17.73
N ARG A 138 -6.01 -4.94 -19.02
CA ARG A 138 -6.27 -5.95 -20.07
C ARG A 138 -5.61 -7.31 -19.82
N GLN A 139 -4.63 -7.39 -18.93
CA GLN A 139 -3.92 -8.63 -18.60
C GLN A 139 -4.61 -9.43 -17.49
N ASN A 140 -5.82 -9.04 -17.06
CA ASN A 140 -6.60 -9.74 -16.03
C ASN A 140 -5.82 -9.87 -14.70
N LEU A 141 -5.15 -8.80 -14.30
CA LEU A 141 -4.39 -8.70 -13.06
C LEU A 141 -5.28 -8.19 -11.93
N THR A 142 -5.01 -8.65 -10.70
CA THR A 142 -5.57 -8.05 -9.49
C THR A 142 -5.05 -6.63 -9.30
N LEU A 143 -5.78 -5.82 -8.52
CA LEU A 143 -5.32 -4.46 -8.20
C LEU A 143 -3.95 -4.46 -7.52
N ARG A 144 -3.69 -5.48 -6.68
CA ARG A 144 -2.39 -5.68 -6.04
C ARG A 144 -1.26 -5.86 -7.06
N GLU A 145 -1.43 -6.80 -7.99
CA GLU A 145 -0.43 -7.08 -9.03
C GLU A 145 -0.23 -5.90 -9.97
N LEU A 146 -1.31 -5.15 -10.26
CA LEU A 146 -1.24 -3.95 -11.09
C LEU A 146 -0.38 -2.88 -10.41
N ILE A 147 -0.55 -2.64 -9.12
CA ILE A 147 0.30 -1.70 -8.35
C ILE A 147 1.76 -2.15 -8.38
N ASP A 148 2.02 -3.45 -8.20
CA ASP A 148 3.38 -4.01 -8.25
C ASP A 148 4.06 -3.80 -9.61
N ARG A 149 3.30 -3.85 -10.71
CA ARG A 149 3.84 -3.70 -12.08
C ARG A 149 3.82 -2.27 -12.61
N ALA A 150 3.02 -1.37 -12.03
CA ALA A 150 2.82 -0.04 -12.56
C ALA A 150 4.07 0.85 -12.50
N GLY A 151 4.98 0.60 -11.55
CA GLY A 151 6.15 1.45 -11.32
C GLY A 151 5.81 2.88 -10.86
N LEU A 152 4.59 3.09 -10.37
CA LEU A 152 4.07 4.36 -9.86
C LEU A 152 3.76 4.26 -8.37
N PRO A 153 3.63 5.40 -7.65
CA PRO A 153 3.12 5.39 -6.28
C PRO A 153 1.75 4.70 -6.20
N PRO A 154 1.50 3.82 -5.21
CA PRO A 154 0.27 3.04 -5.11
C PRO A 154 -1.01 3.87 -5.16
N ARG A 155 -1.06 5.00 -4.45
CA ARG A 155 -2.22 5.92 -4.51
C ARG A 155 -2.37 6.50 -5.91
N GLY A 156 -1.27 6.89 -6.55
CA GLY A 156 -1.28 7.44 -7.91
C GLY A 156 -1.84 6.48 -8.96
N VAL A 157 -1.57 5.17 -8.82
CA VAL A 157 -2.18 4.13 -9.66
C VAL A 157 -3.70 4.14 -9.53
N ILE A 158 -4.19 4.08 -8.29
CA ILE A 158 -5.62 3.97 -8.01
C ILE A 158 -6.34 5.28 -8.35
N ASP A 159 -5.75 6.44 -8.06
CA ASP A 159 -6.27 7.75 -8.48
C ASP A 159 -6.40 7.85 -10.00
N THR A 160 -5.42 7.31 -10.75
CA THR A 160 -5.47 7.30 -12.21
C THR A 160 -6.58 6.39 -12.75
N LEU A 161 -6.85 5.26 -12.08
CA LEU A 161 -7.90 4.31 -12.47
C LEU A 161 -9.30 4.70 -11.96
N ARG A 162 -9.38 5.49 -10.89
CA ARG A 162 -10.63 5.93 -10.25
C ARG A 162 -11.71 6.39 -11.24
N PRO A 163 -11.47 7.33 -12.18
CA PRO A 163 -12.53 7.80 -13.07
C PRO A 163 -13.13 6.69 -13.95
N PHE A 164 -12.33 5.69 -14.32
CA PHE A 164 -12.79 4.55 -15.12
C PHE A 164 -13.59 3.55 -14.30
N MET A 165 -13.20 3.30 -13.05
CA MET A 165 -13.96 2.46 -12.12
C MET A 165 -15.31 3.10 -11.78
N THR A 166 -15.33 4.39 -11.42
CA THR A 166 -16.57 5.11 -11.11
C THR A 166 -17.47 5.30 -12.33
N GLY A 167 -16.88 5.38 -13.53
CA GLY A 167 -17.62 5.45 -14.80
C GLY A 167 -18.15 4.09 -15.29
N GLY A 168 -17.85 2.99 -14.60
CA GLY A 168 -18.23 1.63 -15.02
C GLY A 168 -17.52 1.16 -16.29
N LEU A 169 -16.36 1.74 -16.60
CA LEU A 169 -15.50 1.39 -17.74
C LEU A 169 -14.49 0.30 -17.36
N ILE A 170 -14.18 0.21 -16.07
CA ILE A 170 -13.47 -0.90 -15.43
C ILE A 170 -14.45 -1.52 -14.45
N GLU A 171 -14.38 -2.85 -14.33
CA GLU A 171 -15.14 -3.61 -13.35
C GLU A 171 -14.27 -4.69 -12.69
N VAL A 172 -14.74 -5.18 -11.55
CA VAL A 172 -14.13 -6.30 -10.84
C VAL A 172 -14.65 -7.58 -11.49
N GLY A 173 -13.73 -8.37 -12.05
CA GLY A 173 -14.02 -9.56 -12.86
C GLY A 173 -14.36 -10.81 -12.08
#